data_AF-A0A252D436-F1
#
_entry.id   AF-A0A252D436-F1
#
_cell.length_a   1.000
_cell.length_b   1.000
_cell.length_c   1.000
_cell.angle_alpha   90.00
_cell.angle_beta   90.00
_cell.angle_gamma   90.00
#
_symmetry.space_group_name_H-M   'P 1'
#
loop_
_entity.id
_entity.type
_entity.pdbx_description
1 polymer ?
#
loop_
_entity_poly.entity_id
_entity_poly.type
_entity_poly.pdbx_seq_one_letter_code
_entity_poly.pdbx_strand_id
1 'polypeptide(L)'
;MGAPAKSFPMVLEALIIKEKLGISDRETVEQIKENPYLQYFIGMSSYSNEAPFNASILIRLCKIAQNNKLKNSKGTITVSPPNLY
;
A
#
# COMPACT_ATOMS: atom_id res chain seq x y z
N MET A 1 23.53 9.95 4.27
CA MET A 1 22.28 9.97 5.04
C MET A 1 21.18 9.44 4.12
N GLY A 2 20.86 8.14 4.22
CA GLY A 2 19.82 7.53 3.40
C GLY A 2 18.46 8.07 3.82
N ALA A 3 17.64 8.49 2.86
CA ALA A 3 16.27 8.89 3.14
C ALA A 3 15.60 7.76 3.94
N PRO A 4 15.07 8.01 5.15
CA PRO A 4 14.26 7.00 5.81
C PRO A 4 13.06 6.80 4.90
N ALA A 5 13.08 5.73 4.12
CA ALA A 5 11.94 5.31 3.34
C ALA A 5 10.82 5.13 4.36
N LYS A 6 9.83 6.04 4.33
CA LYS A 6 8.62 5.95 5.16
C LYS A 6 8.17 4.50 5.13
N SER A 7 8.02 3.93 6.32
CA SER A 7 7.91 2.51 6.57
C SER A 7 6.88 1.90 5.62
N PHE A 8 7.27 0.94 4.79
CA PHE A 8 6.34 0.13 3.99
C PHE A 8 5.10 -0.34 4.80
N PRO A 9 5.24 -0.71 6.10
CA PRO A 9 4.10 -0.99 6.99
C PRO A 9 3.12 0.18 7.16
N MET A 10 3.60 1.39 7.44
CA MET A 10 2.77 2.60 7.64
C MET A 10 1.88 2.86 6.43
N VAL A 11 2.44 2.72 5.23
CA VAL A 11 1.70 2.97 3.98
C VAL A 11 0.72 1.82 3.69
N LEU A 12 1.09 0.58 4.05
CA LEU A 12 0.19 -0.57 3.93
C LEU A 12 -1.02 -0.43 4.86
N GLU A 13 -0.81 0.01 6.10
CA GLU A 13 -1.88 0.25 7.07
C GLU A 13 -2.81 1.36 6.59
N ALA A 14 -2.27 2.45 6.03
CA ALA A 14 -3.08 3.46 5.37
C ALA A 14 -3.87 2.93 4.16
N LEU A 15 -3.32 2.00 3.39
CA LEU A 15 -4.03 1.36 2.28
C LEU A 15 -5.19 0.49 2.78
N ILE A 16 -5.02 -0.20 3.90
CA ILE A 16 -6.10 -0.97 4.55
C ILE A 16 -7.23 -0.03 4.99
N ILE A 17 -6.88 1.11 5.61
CA ILE A 17 -7.85 2.15 6.02
C ILE A 17 -8.63 2.65 4.79
N LYS A 18 -7.93 2.96 3.70
CA LYS A 18 -8.54 3.37 2.43
C LYS A 18 -9.54 2.33 1.90
N GLU A 19 -9.13 1.07 1.80
CA GLU A 19 -9.99 -0.03 1.31
C GLU A 19 -11.18 -0.29 2.23
N LYS A 20 -11.04 -0.08 3.54
CA LYS A 20 -12.12 -0.24 4.52
C LYS A 20 -13.15 0.89 4.45
N LEU A 21 -12.71 2.13 4.23
CA LEU A 21 -13.56 3.31 4.19
C LEU A 21 -14.11 3.59 2.77
N GLY A 22 -13.47 3.07 1.72
CA GLY A 22 -13.87 3.32 0.33
C GLY A 22 -13.67 4.77 -0.12
N ILE A 23 -12.77 5.51 0.53
CA ILE A 23 -12.53 6.94 0.28
C ILE A 23 -11.30 7.18 -0.61
N SER A 24 -11.13 8.43 -1.06
CA SER A 24 -9.99 8.85 -1.88
C SER A 24 -8.67 8.83 -1.07
N ASP A 25 -7.53 8.74 -1.76
CA ASP A 25 -6.20 8.75 -1.14
C ASP A 25 -5.95 10.01 -0.31
N ARG A 26 -6.37 11.18 -0.83
CA ARG A 26 -6.24 12.46 -0.13
C ARG A 26 -7.10 12.50 1.12
N GLU A 27 -8.33 12.01 1.00
CA GLU A 27 -9.27 11.90 2.12
C GLU A 27 -8.73 10.96 3.20
N THR A 28 -8.13 9.85 2.80
CA THR A 28 -7.50 8.89 3.72
C THR A 28 -6.40 9.57 4.55
N VAL A 29 -5.57 10.41 3.91
CA VAL A 29 -4.50 11.14 4.61
C VAL A 29 -5.06 12.17 5.59
N GLU A 30 -6.11 12.90 5.21
CA GLU A 30 -6.75 13.85 6.13
C GLU A 30 -7.43 13.12 7.30
N GLN A 31 -8.10 11.99 7.06
CA GLN A 31 -8.69 11.17 8.13
C GLN A 31 -7.65 10.65 9.11
N ILE A 32 -6.50 10.20 8.61
CA ILE A 32 -5.38 9.77 9.45
C ILE A 32 -4.84 10.94 10.28
N LYS A 33 -4.74 12.13 9.69
CA LYS A 33 -4.28 13.35 10.38
C LYS A 33 -5.26 13.79 11.47
N GLU A 34 -6.55 13.76 11.20
CA GLU A 34 -7.58 14.18 12.16
C GLU A 34 -7.74 13.19 13.32
N ASN A 35 -7.45 11.90 13.10
CA ASN A 35 -7.71 10.86 14.08
C ASN A 35 -6.42 10.34 14.75
N PRO A 36 -6.17 10.65 16.04
CA PRO A 36 -5.00 10.14 16.77
C PRO A 36 -4.92 8.61 16.76
N TYR A 37 -6.06 7.91 16.78
CA TYR A 37 -6.09 6.45 16.74
C TYR A 37 -5.48 5.91 15.43
N LEU A 38 -5.79 6.54 14.29
CA LEU A 38 -5.25 6.13 13.01
C LEU A 38 -3.75 6.43 12.91
N GLN A 39 -3.27 7.49 13.57
CA GLN A 39 -1.84 7.78 13.65
C GLN A 39 -1.07 6.70 14.41
N TYR A 40 -1.58 6.26 15.57
CA TYR A 40 -0.99 5.13 16.29
C TYR A 40 -1.11 3.83 15.51
N PHE A 41 -2.22 3.64 14.81
CA PHE A 41 -2.43 2.46 13.96
C PHE A 41 -1.38 2.35 12.86
N ILE A 42 -0.99 3.47 12.23
CA ILE A 42 0.05 3.48 11.20
C ILE A 42 1.49 3.50 11.79
N GLY A 43 1.64 3.30 13.10
CA GLY A 43 2.93 3.22 13.79
C GLY A 43 3.56 4.57 14.17
N MET A 44 2.80 5.66 14.26
CA MET A 44 3.32 6.92 14.83
C MET A 44 3.43 6.80 16.35
N SER A 45 4.56 7.24 16.91
CA SER A 45 4.81 7.26 18.35
C SER A 45 4.15 8.44 19.07
N SER A 46 3.73 9.47 18.34
CA SER A 46 3.11 10.68 18.88
C SER A 46 2.14 11.27 17.87
N TYR A 47 1.06 11.87 18.39
CA TYR A 47 0.12 12.63 17.57
C TYR A 47 0.79 13.86 16.95
N SER A 48 0.59 14.06 15.65
CA SER A 48 0.97 15.27 14.92
C SER A 48 -0.18 15.72 14.03
N ASN A 49 -0.42 17.02 13.94
CA ASN A 49 -1.44 17.59 13.05
C ASN A 49 -0.93 17.79 11.61
N GLU A 50 0.24 17.22 11.29
CA GLU A 50 0.79 17.24 9.94
C GLU A 50 0.44 15.94 9.19
N ALA A 51 0.29 16.05 7.88
CA ALA A 51 0.03 14.88 7.04
C ALA A 51 1.22 13.90 7.16
N PRO A 52 1.01 12.65 7.61
CA PRO A 52 2.12 11.74 7.89
C PRO A 52 2.87 11.34 6.63
N PHE A 53 2.20 11.34 5.47
CA PHE A 53 2.81 11.06 4.17
C PHE A 53 2.01 11.72 3.03
N ASN A 54 2.65 11.84 1.86
CA ASN A 54 1.99 12.35 0.68
C ASN A 54 1.11 11.26 0.04
N ALA A 55 -0.15 11.60 -0.26
CA ALA A 55 -1.12 10.70 -0.92
C ALA A 55 -0.57 10.06 -2.22
N SER A 56 0.38 10.70 -2.91
CA SER A 56 1.05 10.12 -4.08
C SER A 56 1.76 8.79 -3.81
N ILE A 57 2.17 8.52 -2.56
CA ILE A 57 2.83 7.26 -2.19
C ILE A 57 1.83 6.10 -2.24
N LEU A 58 0.57 6.32 -1.80
CA LEU A 58 -0.50 5.32 -1.90
C LEU A 58 -0.78 4.96 -3.36
N ILE A 59 -0.80 5.96 -4.25
CA ILE A 59 -0.96 5.76 -5.71
C ILE A 59 0.16 4.87 -6.26
N ARG A 60 1.42 5.17 -5.89
CA ARG A 60 2.58 4.39 -6.35
C ARG A 60 2.50 2.93 -5.87
N LEU A 61 2.11 2.68 -4.62
CA LEU A 61 1.96 1.33 -4.10
C LEU A 61 0.79 0.57 -4.74
N CYS A 62 -0.35 1.22 -4.93
CA CYS A 62 -1.50 0.61 -5.60
C CYS A 62 -1.15 0.20 -7.04
N LYS A 63 -0.37 1.04 -7.75
CA LYS A 63 0.14 0.70 -9.08
C LYS A 63 1.09 -0.51 -9.07
N ILE A 64 1.92 -0.67 -8.04
CA ILE A 64 2.78 -1.86 -7.88
C ILE A 64 1.92 -3.11 -7.63
N ALA A 65 0.92 -3.02 -6.74
CA ALA A 65 -0.01 -4.12 -6.46
C ALA A 65 -0.78 -4.55 -7.72
N GLN A 66 -1.25 -3.60 -8.52
CA GLN A 66 -1.93 -3.88 -9.80
C GLN A 66 -1.00 -4.51 -10.84
N ASN A 67 0.25 -4.04 -10.96
CA ASN A 67 1.23 -4.65 -11.86
C ASN A 67 1.60 -6.08 -11.45
N ASN A 68 1.63 -6.39 -10.16
CA ASN A 68 1.83 -7.77 -9.68
C ASN A 68 0.64 -8.69 -10.03
N LYS A 69 -0.58 -8.15 -10.09
CA LYS A 69 -1.78 -8.87 -10.54
C LYS A 69 -1.79 -9.16 -12.06
N LEU A 70 -0.93 -8.50 -12.85
CA LEU A 70 -0.77 -8.78 -14.30
C LEU A 70 0.35 -9.77 -14.60
N LYS A 71 1.22 -10.09 -13.63
CA LYS A 71 2.32 -11.04 -13.82
C LYS A 71 1.93 -12.49 -13.50
N ASN A 72 0.89 -12.70 -12.69
CA ASN A 72 0.41 -14.04 -12.35
C ASN A 72 -0.52 -14.67 -13.42
N SER A 73 -0.89 -13.93 -14.46
CA SER A 73 -1.74 -14.43 -15.56
C SER A 73 -0.98 -14.85 -16.81
N LYS A 74 0.37 -14.75 -16.83
CA LYS A 74 1.21 -15.20 -17.96
C LYS A 74 2.14 -16.37 -17.67
N GLY A 75 1.84 -17.14 -16.63
CA GLY A 75 2.49 -18.43 -16.35
C GLY A 75 1.73 -19.59 -16.99
N THR A 76 1.57 -19.62 -18.32
CA THR A 76 1.21 -20.87 -19.01
C THR A 76 2.44 -21.76 -19.01
N ILE A 77 2.57 -22.62 -18.01
CA ILE A 77 3.53 -23.72 -18.03
C ILE A 77 3.02 -24.67 -19.11
N THR A 78 3.59 -24.60 -20.31
CA THR A 78 3.40 -25.66 -21.31
C THR A 78 4.11 -26.88 -20.74
N VAL A 79 3.36 -27.76 -20.07
CA VAL A 79 3.82 -29.13 -19.85
C VAL A 79 3.95 -29.76 -21.23
N SER A 80 5.17 -29.77 -21.77
CA SER A 80 5.48 -30.59 -22.93
C SER A 80 5.06 -32.02 -22.59
N PRO A 81 4.28 -32.72 -23.42
CA PRO A 81 3.84 -34.06 -23.10
C PRO A 81 5.06 -34.95 -22.84
N PRO A 82 5.03 -35.81 -21.81
CA PRO A 82 6.14 -36.69 -21.50
C PRO A 82 6.43 -37.57 -22.72
N ASN A 83 7.70 -37.59 -23.15
CA ASN A 83 8.19 -38.50 -24.19
C ASN A 83 7.73 -39.92 -23.87
N LEU A 84 6.75 -40.42 -24.61
CA LEU A 84 6.38 -41.83 -24.65
C LEU A 84 6.98 -42.41 -25.92
N TYR A 85 8.16 -43.02 -25.73
CA TYR A 85 8.92 -43.90 -26.62
C TYR A 85 9.32 -43.35 -28.00
#